data_AF-A0A931FHH5-F1
#
_entry.id   AF-A0A931FHH5-F1
#
_cell.length_a   1.000
_cell.length_b   1.000
_cell.length_c   1.000
_cell.angle_alpha   90.00
_cell.angle_beta   90.00
_cell.angle_gamma   90.00
#
_symmetry.space_group_name_H-M   'P 1'
#
loop_
_entity.id
_entity.type
_entity.pdbx_description
1 polymer ?
#
loop_
_entity_poly.entity_id
_entity_poly.type
_entity_poly.pdbx_seq_one_letter_code
_entity_poly.pdbx_strand_id
1 'polypeptide(L)'
;MAPEPAQTVTSPQTIWECSLVWADLLIARHVEALERSRSGRFALSEEETALYVGVDGSLVCFVIAAALHERIVRLELSFPDAIFVPLAAAGEEGATGTLRRSAFSALELSPDLDDWGGAARALLIRTALSAHPDERLLWDRVRSAALRVVDAVASSTPAQHTGHRHPDVQEDGPYWERGITVGDVILGEQRRRELEHLVGWDEDGY
;
A
#
# COMPACT_ATOMS: atom_id res chain seq x y z
N MET A 1 -2.81 23.63 35.26
CA MET A 1 -2.06 22.63 34.47
C MET A 1 -2.59 22.74 33.05
N ALA A 2 -1.85 23.39 32.17
CA ALA A 2 -2.25 23.56 30.78
C ALA A 2 -2.03 22.24 30.02
N PRO A 3 -2.92 21.85 29.09
CA PRO A 3 -2.71 20.66 28.25
C PRO A 3 -1.54 20.87 27.28
N GLU A 4 -0.71 19.83 27.12
CA GLU A 4 0.40 19.78 26.16
C GLU A 4 -0.06 19.99 24.71
N PRO A 5 0.75 20.65 23.86
CA PRO A 5 0.37 20.97 22.51
C PRO A 5 0.49 19.77 21.56
N ALA A 6 -0.47 19.72 20.64
CA ALA A 6 -0.59 18.99 19.38
C ALA A 6 0.59 18.07 18.95
N GLN A 7 0.25 16.81 18.69
CA GLN A 7 1.03 15.89 17.85
C GLN A 7 1.35 16.59 16.53
N THR A 8 2.61 16.97 16.37
CA THR A 8 3.13 17.49 15.11
C THR A 8 3.21 16.30 14.16
N VAL A 9 2.32 16.26 13.17
CA VAL A 9 2.40 15.29 12.07
C VAL A 9 3.66 15.63 11.28
N THR A 10 4.79 14.99 11.60
CA THR A 10 6.05 15.16 10.87
C THR A 10 5.96 14.45 9.52
N SER A 11 6.37 15.14 8.45
CA SER A 11 6.45 14.53 7.13
C SER A 11 7.44 13.35 7.14
N PRO A 12 7.20 12.28 6.35
CA PRO A 12 8.14 11.17 6.20
C PRO A 12 9.53 11.67 5.84
N GLN A 13 10.56 11.16 6.52
CA GLN A 13 11.96 11.54 6.35
C GLN A 13 12.76 10.47 5.58
N THR A 14 12.23 9.25 5.47
CA THR A 14 12.91 8.10 4.87
C THR A 14 12.04 7.36 3.86
N ILE A 15 12.67 6.65 2.91
CA ILE A 15 11.98 5.80 1.92
C ILE A 15 11.08 4.78 2.60
N TRP A 16 11.52 4.25 3.74
CA TRP A 16 10.74 3.30 4.52
C TRP A 16 9.48 3.92 5.12
N GLU A 17 9.59 5.10 5.73
CA GLU A 17 8.41 5.83 6.24
C GLU A 17 7.44 6.19 5.11
N CYS A 18 7.95 6.60 3.94
CA CYS A 18 7.12 6.78 2.75
C CYS A 18 6.40 5.47 2.38
N SER A 19 7.11 4.35 2.39
CA SER A 19 6.53 3.03 2.06
C SER A 19 5.42 2.62 3.03
N LEU A 20 5.55 2.93 4.33
CA LEU A 20 4.51 2.70 5.34
C LEU A 20 3.30 3.60 5.10
N VAL A 21 3.51 4.90 4.87
CA VAL A 21 2.41 5.85 4.58
C VAL A 21 1.67 5.47 3.30
N TRP A 22 2.39 5.05 2.27
CA TRP A 22 1.79 4.59 1.02
C TRP A 22 1.08 3.25 1.20
N ALA A 23 1.62 2.31 1.98
CA ALA A 23 0.92 1.07 2.31
C ALA A 23 -0.43 1.34 2.99
N ASP A 24 -0.46 2.25 3.96
CA ASP A 24 -1.69 2.67 4.64
C ASP A 24 -2.69 3.30 3.66
N LEU A 25 -2.21 4.21 2.80
CA LEU A 25 -3.03 4.78 1.71
C LEU A 25 -3.62 3.70 0.81
N LEU A 26 -2.83 2.72 0.38
CA LEU A 26 -3.30 1.62 -0.49
C LEU A 26 -4.38 0.79 0.20
N ILE A 27 -4.22 0.49 1.49
CA ILE A 27 -5.24 -0.23 2.29
C ILE A 27 -6.51 0.60 2.38
N ALA A 28 -6.42 1.88 2.72
CA ALA A 28 -7.58 2.77 2.82
C ALA A 28 -8.35 2.85 1.48
N ARG A 29 -7.63 2.96 0.36
CA ARG A 29 -8.22 2.96 -0.98
C ARG A 29 -8.92 1.64 -1.31
N HIS A 30 -8.33 0.52 -0.90
CA HIS A 30 -8.94 -0.80 -1.09
C HIS A 30 -10.22 -0.97 -0.25
N VAL A 31 -10.18 -0.59 1.04
CA VAL A 31 -11.34 -0.63 1.93
C VAL A 31 -12.49 0.21 1.39
N GLU A 32 -12.20 1.45 0.98
CA GLU A 32 -13.20 2.33 0.41
C GLU A 32 -13.82 1.75 -0.88
N ALA A 33 -13.01 1.12 -1.74
CA ALA A 33 -13.52 0.43 -2.93
C ALA A 33 -14.44 -0.76 -2.58
N LEU A 34 -14.09 -1.54 -1.55
CA LEU A 34 -14.93 -2.64 -1.06
C LEU A 34 -16.28 -2.12 -0.55
N GLU A 35 -16.28 -1.06 0.25
CA GLU A 35 -17.48 -0.45 0.80
C GLU A 35 -18.41 0.09 -0.31
N ARG A 36 -17.85 0.80 -1.31
CA ARG A 36 -18.64 1.31 -2.44
C ARG A 36 -19.23 0.21 -3.32
N SER A 37 -18.50 -0.90 -3.51
CA SER A 37 -18.95 -2.02 -4.37
C SER A 37 -20.16 -2.77 -3.80
N ARG A 38 -20.39 -2.67 -2.48
CA ARG A 38 -21.44 -3.39 -1.76
C ARG A 38 -22.66 -2.50 -1.56
N SER A 39 -23.36 -2.24 -2.66
CA SER A 39 -24.62 -1.47 -2.67
C SER A 39 -25.61 -2.02 -1.61
N GLY A 40 -25.69 -1.35 -0.45
CA GLY A 40 -26.61 -1.69 0.64
C GLY A 40 -26.03 -2.51 1.81
N ARG A 41 -24.76 -2.92 1.77
CA ARG A 41 -24.04 -3.48 2.94
C ARG A 41 -22.74 -2.71 3.14
N PHE A 42 -22.80 -1.64 3.92
CA PHE A 42 -21.65 -0.79 4.27
C PHE A 42 -20.61 -1.47 5.18
N ALA A 43 -20.67 -2.80 5.35
CA ALA A 43 -19.82 -3.51 6.30
C ALA A 43 -18.86 -4.45 5.57
N LEU A 44 -17.58 -4.36 5.95
CA LEU A 44 -16.58 -5.39 5.70
C LEU A 44 -17.02 -6.72 6.34
N SER A 45 -16.57 -7.84 5.79
CA SER A 45 -16.72 -9.12 6.50
C SER A 45 -15.87 -9.10 7.77
N GLU A 46 -16.12 -10.01 8.71
CA GLU A 46 -15.28 -10.13 9.92
C GLU A 46 -13.81 -10.38 9.56
N GLU A 47 -13.55 -11.21 8.54
CA GLU A 47 -12.20 -11.48 8.04
C GLU A 47 -11.55 -10.23 7.45
N GLU A 48 -12.26 -9.48 6.61
CA GLU A 48 -11.75 -8.23 6.02
C GLU A 48 -11.52 -7.16 7.09
N THR A 49 -12.40 -7.11 8.09
CA THR A 49 -12.25 -6.21 9.23
C THR A 49 -10.97 -6.55 9.98
N ALA A 50 -10.73 -7.82 10.31
CA ALA A 50 -9.50 -8.25 10.97
C ALA A 50 -8.24 -7.91 10.15
N LEU A 51 -8.29 -8.06 8.82
CA LEU A 51 -7.16 -7.87 7.91
C LEU A 51 -6.84 -6.42 7.55
N TYR A 52 -7.83 -5.53 7.48
CA TYR A 52 -7.63 -4.18 6.96
C TYR A 52 -7.82 -3.08 8.01
N VAL A 53 -8.54 -3.35 9.09
CA VAL A 53 -8.87 -2.35 10.13
C VAL A 53 -8.49 -2.85 11.53
N GLY A 54 -8.46 -4.18 11.71
CA GLY A 54 -8.32 -4.84 12.99
C GLY A 54 -6.89 -5.34 13.25
N VAL A 55 -6.82 -6.45 13.99
CA VAL A 55 -5.58 -6.96 14.60
C VAL A 55 -4.47 -7.30 13.61
N ASP A 56 -4.81 -7.71 12.39
CA ASP A 56 -3.84 -8.09 11.35
C ASP A 56 -3.49 -6.91 10.42
N GLY A 57 -4.17 -5.75 10.54
CA GLY A 57 -4.00 -4.60 9.65
C GLY A 57 -2.58 -4.06 9.60
N SER A 58 -1.91 -4.00 10.75
CA SER A 58 -0.50 -3.57 10.84
C SER A 58 0.43 -4.54 10.11
N LEU A 59 0.13 -5.85 10.10
CA LEU A 59 0.91 -6.86 9.40
C LEU A 59 0.74 -6.75 7.88
N VAL A 60 -0.49 -6.51 7.42
CA VAL A 60 -0.78 -6.27 5.99
C VAL A 60 -0.06 -5.01 5.51
N CYS A 61 -0.16 -3.91 6.28
CA CYS A 61 0.54 -2.66 6.00
C CYS A 61 2.06 -2.88 5.89
N PHE A 62 2.64 -3.60 6.85
CA PHE A 62 4.08 -3.88 6.86
C PHE A 62 4.53 -4.68 5.63
N VAL A 63 3.77 -5.71 5.23
CA VAL A 63 4.11 -6.53 4.04
C VAL A 63 4.03 -5.72 2.75
N ILE A 64 3.05 -4.81 2.61
CA ILE A 64 2.96 -3.91 1.47
C ILE A 64 4.15 -2.95 1.46
N ALA A 65 4.47 -2.33 2.61
CA ALA A 65 5.60 -1.41 2.74
C ALA A 65 6.93 -2.09 2.41
N ALA A 66 7.14 -3.32 2.87
CA ALA A 66 8.31 -4.12 2.53
C ALA A 66 8.43 -4.36 1.01
N ALA A 67 7.33 -4.67 0.34
CA ALA A 67 7.33 -4.84 -1.11
C ALA A 67 7.66 -3.54 -1.86
N LEU A 68 7.11 -2.40 -1.43
CA LEU A 68 7.42 -1.09 -2.02
C LEU A 68 8.89 -0.72 -1.80
N HIS A 69 9.38 -0.85 -0.56
CA HIS A 69 10.76 -0.56 -0.19
C HIS A 69 11.74 -1.41 -0.99
N GLU A 70 11.48 -2.71 -1.10
CA GLU A 70 12.31 -3.62 -1.89
C GLU A 70 12.39 -3.20 -3.37
N ARG A 71 11.27 -2.78 -3.97
CA ARG A 71 11.26 -2.25 -5.35
C ARG A 71 12.06 -0.97 -5.49
N ILE A 72 11.89 -0.03 -4.56
CA ILE A 72 12.64 1.24 -4.53
C ILE A 72 14.14 0.97 -4.46
N VAL A 73 14.56 0.07 -3.56
CA VAL A 73 15.98 -0.30 -3.40
C VAL A 73 16.52 -1.00 -4.65
N ARG A 74 15.79 -1.96 -5.23
CA ARG A 74 16.28 -2.67 -6.44
C ARG A 74 16.32 -1.80 -7.69
N LEU A 75 15.46 -0.78 -7.77
CA LEU A 75 15.46 0.20 -8.86
C LEU A 75 16.41 1.37 -8.60
N GLU A 76 17.08 1.39 -7.45
CA GLU A 76 18.01 2.46 -7.03
C GLU A 76 17.36 3.85 -7.06
N LEU A 77 16.06 3.94 -6.74
CA LEU A 77 15.35 5.22 -6.77
C LEU A 77 15.80 6.09 -5.59
N SER A 78 16.09 7.36 -5.90
CA SER A 78 16.36 8.36 -4.89
C SER A 78 15.10 8.65 -4.05
N PHE A 79 15.25 9.29 -2.88
CA PHE A 79 14.10 9.65 -2.05
C PHE A 79 13.06 10.52 -2.80
N PRO A 80 13.42 11.56 -3.58
CA PRO A 80 12.48 12.28 -4.44
C PRO A 80 11.80 11.41 -5.51
N ASP A 81 12.50 10.41 -6.04
CA ASP A 81 12.03 9.55 -7.12
C ASP A 81 11.23 8.34 -6.63
N ALA A 82 11.17 8.12 -5.31
CA ALA A 82 10.51 6.97 -4.71
C ALA A 82 9.01 6.87 -5.09
N ILE A 83 8.37 7.99 -5.44
CA ILE A 83 6.99 8.01 -5.97
C ILE A 83 6.82 7.27 -7.31
N PHE A 84 7.91 7.09 -8.07
CA PHE A 84 7.91 6.36 -9.33
C PHE A 84 7.96 4.83 -9.13
N VAL A 85 7.99 4.36 -7.88
CA VAL A 85 7.96 2.92 -7.60
C VAL A 85 6.72 2.27 -8.24
N PRO A 86 6.90 1.22 -9.07
CA PRO A 86 5.78 0.55 -9.71
C PRO A 86 5.01 -0.31 -8.71
N LEU A 87 3.69 -0.15 -8.69
CA LEU A 87 2.75 -1.10 -8.07
C LEU A 87 2.55 -2.31 -8.99
N ALA A 88 2.37 -2.05 -10.28
CA ALA A 88 2.26 -3.06 -11.32
C ALA A 88 3.01 -2.60 -12.57
N ALA A 89 3.85 -3.49 -13.11
CA ALA A 89 4.64 -3.25 -14.31
C ALA A 89 4.81 -4.59 -15.07
N ALA A 90 5.18 -4.50 -16.36
CA ALA A 90 5.48 -5.67 -17.19
C ALA A 90 6.57 -6.53 -16.53
N GLY A 91 6.59 -7.83 -16.86
CA GLY A 91 7.56 -8.76 -16.25
C GLY A 91 7.37 -8.98 -14.74
N GLU A 92 6.22 -8.56 -14.19
CA GLU A 92 5.96 -8.55 -12.75
C GLU A 92 7.05 -7.77 -11.98
N GLU A 93 7.48 -6.62 -12.51
CA GLU A 93 8.51 -5.77 -11.90
C GLU A 93 7.97 -4.77 -10.87
N GLY A 94 6.66 -4.72 -10.67
CA GLY A 94 6.00 -3.94 -9.61
C GLY A 94 5.90 -4.64 -8.26
N ALA A 95 5.42 -3.92 -7.24
CA ALA A 95 5.17 -4.45 -5.91
C ALA A 95 4.22 -5.68 -5.92
N THR A 96 3.26 -5.74 -6.83
CA THR A 96 2.43 -6.93 -7.08
C THR A 96 3.27 -8.18 -7.39
N GLY A 97 4.31 -8.03 -8.21
CA GLY A 97 5.26 -9.10 -8.52
C GLY A 97 6.09 -9.52 -7.32
N THR A 98 6.62 -8.55 -6.57
CA THR A 98 7.33 -8.81 -5.31
C THR A 98 6.48 -9.62 -4.34
N LEU A 99 5.20 -9.26 -4.16
CA LEU A 99 4.28 -9.97 -3.26
C LEU A 99 3.95 -11.39 -3.74
N ARG A 100 3.95 -11.63 -5.06
CA ARG A 100 3.74 -12.96 -5.64
C ARG A 100 4.95 -13.88 -5.46
N ARG A 101 6.16 -13.38 -5.77
CA ARG A 101 7.36 -14.22 -5.94
C ARG A 101 8.35 -14.16 -4.78
N SER A 102 8.44 -13.03 -4.08
CA SER A 102 9.55 -12.77 -3.15
C SER A 102 9.13 -11.94 -1.93
N ALA A 103 7.90 -12.09 -1.45
CA ALA A 103 7.39 -11.35 -0.29
C ALA A 103 8.26 -11.54 0.96
N PHE A 104 8.76 -12.76 1.18
CA PHE A 104 9.66 -13.05 2.29
C PHE A 104 11.00 -12.28 2.16
N SER A 105 11.64 -12.34 0.99
CA SER A 105 12.89 -11.59 0.76
C SER A 105 12.70 -10.07 0.89
N ALA A 106 11.52 -9.54 0.55
CA ALA A 106 11.19 -8.14 0.78
C ALA A 106 11.14 -7.79 2.28
N LEU A 107 10.61 -8.69 3.12
CA LEU A 107 10.64 -8.53 4.58
C LEU A 107 12.04 -8.62 5.17
N GLU A 108 12.91 -9.46 4.61
CA GLU A 108 14.30 -9.52 5.05
C GLU A 108 15.02 -8.20 4.80
N LEU A 109 14.71 -7.55 3.66
CA LEU A 109 15.26 -6.25 3.25
C LEU A 109 14.62 -5.04 3.95
N SER A 110 13.50 -5.21 4.66
CA SER A 110 12.89 -4.09 5.39
C SER A 110 13.79 -3.68 6.57
N PRO A 111 13.93 -2.37 6.87
CA PRO A 111 14.73 -1.90 8.00
C PRO A 111 14.32 -2.55 9.32
N ASP A 112 15.32 -2.78 10.17
CA ASP A 112 15.09 -3.13 11.57
C ASP A 112 14.88 -1.84 12.36
N LEU A 113 13.69 -1.64 12.92
CA LEU A 113 13.31 -0.44 13.65
C LEU A 113 12.93 -0.83 15.08
N ASP A 114 13.62 -0.21 16.04
CA ASP A 114 13.45 -0.49 17.47
C ASP A 114 12.04 -0.10 17.98
N ASP A 115 11.41 0.93 17.40
CA ASP A 115 10.15 1.50 17.91
C ASP A 115 8.92 1.27 17.00
N TRP A 116 9.10 1.25 15.67
CA TRP A 116 8.01 1.17 14.70
C TRP A 116 8.14 -0.04 13.78
N GLY A 117 7.38 -1.10 14.09
CA GLY A 117 7.24 -2.26 13.21
C GLY A 117 8.23 -3.40 13.45
N GLY A 118 9.20 -3.28 14.35
CA GLY A 118 10.12 -4.37 14.72
C GLY A 118 9.38 -5.63 15.21
N ALA A 119 8.36 -5.47 16.05
CA ALA A 119 7.52 -6.59 16.50
C ALA A 119 6.70 -7.23 15.36
N ALA A 120 6.16 -6.41 14.45
CA ALA A 120 5.42 -6.89 13.28
C ALA A 120 6.34 -7.66 12.33
N ARG A 121 7.54 -7.13 12.05
CA ARG A 121 8.57 -7.77 11.25
C ARG A 121 9.00 -9.10 11.85
N ALA A 122 9.33 -9.12 13.14
CA ALA A 122 9.75 -10.34 13.84
C ALA A 122 8.65 -11.41 13.82
N LEU A 123 7.39 -11.01 14.03
CA LEU A 123 6.25 -11.92 13.92
C LEU A 123 6.12 -12.47 12.50
N LEU A 124 6.20 -11.63 11.47
CA LEU A 124 6.07 -12.02 10.06
C LEU A 124 7.21 -12.95 9.60
N ILE A 125 8.45 -12.66 9.98
CA ILE A 125 9.60 -13.53 9.68
C ILE A 125 9.40 -14.89 10.37
N ARG A 126 8.99 -14.89 11.64
CA ARG A 126 8.73 -16.13 12.38
C ARG A 126 7.64 -16.96 11.72
N THR A 127 6.50 -16.34 11.39
CA THR A 127 5.35 -17.05 10.82
C THR A 127 5.63 -17.55 9.40
N ALA A 128 6.39 -16.79 8.61
CA ALA A 128 6.82 -17.21 7.27
C ALA A 128 7.76 -18.43 7.29
N LEU A 129 8.58 -18.59 8.33
CA LEU A 129 9.51 -19.72 8.47
C LEU A 129 8.95 -20.90 9.28
N SER A 130 7.78 -20.73 9.91
CA SER A 130 7.21 -21.73 10.81
C SER A 130 6.71 -22.97 10.08
N ALA A 131 6.93 -24.13 10.71
CA ALA A 131 6.29 -25.39 10.32
C ALA A 131 4.92 -25.60 10.98
N HIS A 132 4.52 -24.73 11.92
CA HIS A 132 3.22 -24.82 12.59
C HIS A 132 2.10 -24.38 11.63
N PRO A 133 1.05 -25.18 11.41
CA PRO A 133 -0.01 -24.87 10.45
C PRO A 133 -0.65 -23.49 10.67
N ASP A 134 -0.99 -23.13 11.90
CA ASP A 134 -1.67 -21.86 12.20
C ASP A 134 -0.78 -20.63 11.93
N GLU A 135 0.52 -20.73 12.25
CA GLU A 135 1.45 -19.64 11.99
C GLU A 135 1.66 -19.48 10.48
N ARG A 136 1.72 -20.60 9.75
CA ARG A 136 1.81 -20.57 8.29
C ARG A 136 0.55 -19.98 7.64
N LEU A 137 -0.62 -20.32 8.16
CA LEU A 137 -1.90 -19.75 7.72
C LEU A 137 -1.95 -18.24 7.94
N LEU A 138 -1.44 -17.74 9.07
CA LEU A 138 -1.33 -16.29 9.31
C LEU A 138 -0.46 -15.62 8.23
N TRP A 139 0.72 -16.17 7.95
CA TRP A 139 1.60 -15.66 6.90
C TRP A 139 0.90 -15.63 5.53
N ASP A 140 0.32 -16.75 5.12
CA ASP A 140 -0.31 -16.86 3.80
C ASP A 140 -1.53 -15.95 3.68
N ARG A 141 -2.31 -15.78 4.75
CA ARG A 141 -3.46 -14.85 4.81
C ARG A 141 -3.00 -13.40 4.68
N VAL A 142 -2.03 -12.96 5.47
CA VAL A 142 -1.50 -11.58 5.43
C VAL A 142 -0.88 -11.28 4.07
N ARG A 143 -0.04 -12.17 3.53
CA ARG A 143 0.56 -12.01 2.20
C ARG A 143 -0.50 -11.92 1.10
N SER A 144 -1.52 -12.77 1.16
CA SER A 144 -2.62 -12.77 0.18
C SER A 144 -3.50 -11.53 0.30
N ALA A 145 -3.69 -11.00 1.51
CA ALA A 145 -4.38 -9.73 1.73
C ALA A 145 -3.57 -8.55 1.16
N ALA A 146 -2.27 -8.49 1.45
CA ALA A 146 -1.37 -7.48 0.89
C ALA A 146 -1.38 -7.49 -0.65
N LEU A 147 -1.27 -8.68 -1.26
CA LEU A 147 -1.33 -8.82 -2.72
C LEU A 147 -2.68 -8.33 -3.26
N ARG A 148 -3.80 -8.71 -2.65
CA ARG A 148 -5.15 -8.26 -3.06
C ARG A 148 -5.29 -6.74 -3.02
N VAL A 149 -4.79 -6.10 -1.97
CA VAL A 149 -4.80 -4.63 -1.83
C VAL A 149 -4.06 -3.98 -3.00
N VAL A 150 -2.78 -4.33 -3.18
CA VAL A 150 -1.93 -3.69 -4.21
C VAL A 150 -2.46 -3.97 -5.61
N ASP A 151 -2.91 -5.19 -5.87
CA ASP A 151 -3.45 -5.60 -7.17
C ASP A 151 -4.76 -4.88 -7.51
N ALA A 152 -5.68 -4.78 -6.55
CA ALA A 152 -6.95 -4.06 -6.74
C ALA A 152 -6.73 -2.57 -6.95
N VAL A 153 -5.85 -1.95 -6.16
CA VAL A 153 -5.54 -0.51 -6.32
C VAL A 153 -4.85 -0.27 -7.67
N ALA A 154 -3.85 -1.06 -8.04
CA ALA A 154 -3.17 -0.91 -9.33
C ALA A 154 -4.13 -1.11 -10.51
N SER A 155 -5.04 -2.08 -10.43
CA SER A 155 -6.03 -2.35 -11.48
C SER A 155 -7.01 -1.20 -11.69
N SER A 156 -7.45 -0.57 -10.60
CA SER A 156 -8.43 0.52 -10.61
C SER A 156 -7.81 1.91 -10.79
N THR A 157 -6.49 2.04 -10.69
CA THR A 157 -5.78 3.31 -10.83
C THR A 157 -5.44 3.58 -12.30
N PRO A 158 -5.87 4.72 -12.87
CA PRO A 158 -5.42 5.15 -14.18
C PRO A 158 -3.97 5.65 -14.15
N ALA A 159 -3.22 5.43 -15.23
CA ALA A 159 -1.92 6.04 -15.42
C ALA A 159 -2.08 7.54 -15.69
N GLN A 160 -1.65 8.39 -14.75
CA GLN A 160 -1.79 9.85 -14.80
C GLN A 160 -0.45 10.57 -14.59
N HIS A 161 0.46 9.94 -13.86
CA HIS A 161 1.75 10.49 -13.50
C HIS A 161 2.71 10.51 -14.69
N THR A 162 3.46 11.60 -14.91
CA THR A 162 4.29 11.78 -16.11
C THR A 162 5.80 11.63 -15.88
N GLY A 163 6.22 11.23 -14.68
CA GLY A 163 7.61 10.97 -14.33
C GLY A 163 8.17 9.66 -14.88
N HIS A 164 9.28 9.19 -14.31
CA HIS A 164 9.94 7.98 -14.78
C HIS A 164 9.03 6.76 -14.63
N ARG A 165 9.03 5.89 -15.65
CA ARG A 165 8.21 4.68 -15.72
C ARG A 165 9.04 3.51 -16.23
N HIS A 166 8.53 2.30 -16.03
CA HIS A 166 9.10 1.08 -16.61
C HIS A 166 9.23 1.24 -18.14
N PRO A 167 10.33 0.80 -18.77
CA PRO A 167 10.59 1.03 -20.20
C PRO A 167 9.51 0.42 -21.11
N ASP A 168 8.92 -0.72 -20.70
CA ASP A 168 7.90 -1.42 -21.48
C ASP A 168 6.47 -0.96 -21.19
N VAL A 169 6.27 0.27 -20.71
CA VAL A 169 4.92 0.79 -20.45
C VAL A 169 4.12 0.96 -21.73
N GLN A 170 2.86 0.52 -21.69
CA GLN A 170 1.87 0.71 -22.74
C GLN A 170 0.65 1.41 -22.16
N GLU A 171 0.31 2.60 -22.68
CA GLU A 171 -0.78 3.44 -22.15
C GLU A 171 -2.15 2.74 -22.20
N ASP A 172 -2.41 2.02 -23.30
CA ASP A 172 -3.68 1.31 -23.54
C ASP A 172 -3.64 -0.17 -23.14
N GLY A 173 -2.59 -0.61 -22.45
CA GLY A 173 -2.42 -1.99 -22.01
C GLY A 173 -3.30 -2.36 -20.80
N PRO A 174 -3.36 -3.66 -20.44
CA PRO A 174 -3.83 -4.09 -19.12
C PRO A 174 -3.04 -3.40 -18.00
N TYR A 175 -3.57 -3.37 -16.78
CA TYR A 175 -2.99 -2.55 -15.71
C TYR A 175 -1.51 -2.86 -15.39
N TRP A 176 -1.04 -4.09 -15.59
CA TRP A 176 0.37 -4.44 -15.43
C TRP A 176 1.25 -3.88 -16.55
N GLU A 177 0.73 -3.67 -17.77
CA GLU A 177 1.46 -3.04 -18.87
C GLU A 177 1.46 -1.51 -18.77
N ARG A 178 0.51 -0.90 -18.07
CA ARG A 178 0.46 0.56 -17.88
C ARG A 178 1.54 1.12 -16.94
N GLY A 179 2.29 0.26 -16.24
CA GLY A 179 3.33 0.67 -15.29
C GLY A 179 2.79 1.59 -14.21
N ILE A 180 1.70 1.19 -13.56
CA ILE A 180 1.06 1.98 -12.51
C ILE A 180 2.02 2.16 -11.34
N THR A 181 2.22 3.40 -10.93
CA THR A 181 3.14 3.82 -9.87
C THR A 181 2.39 4.28 -8.62
N VAL A 182 3.10 4.44 -7.51
CA VAL A 182 2.55 5.13 -6.33
C VAL A 182 2.13 6.57 -6.66
N GLY A 183 2.90 7.27 -7.51
CA GLY A 183 2.57 8.62 -7.97
C GLY A 183 1.20 8.70 -8.64
N ASP A 184 0.82 7.69 -9.42
CA ASP A 184 -0.52 7.61 -10.04
C ASP A 184 -1.63 7.57 -8.99
N VAL A 185 -1.44 6.80 -7.91
CA VAL A 185 -2.41 6.70 -6.81
C VAL A 185 -2.53 8.02 -6.05
N ILE A 186 -1.40 8.66 -5.75
CA ILE A 186 -1.37 9.93 -5.01
C ILE A 186 -2.09 11.03 -5.81
N LEU A 187 -1.81 11.15 -7.12
CA LEU A 187 -2.47 12.14 -7.97
C LEU A 187 -3.98 11.88 -8.07
N GLY A 188 -4.39 10.61 -8.21
CA GLY A 188 -5.79 10.23 -8.23
C GLY A 188 -6.51 10.59 -6.92
N GLU A 189 -5.85 10.40 -5.79
CA GLU A 189 -6.38 10.74 -4.47
C GLU A 189 -6.48 12.25 -4.25
N GLN A 190 -5.46 13.03 -4.66
CA GLN A 190 -5.49 14.49 -4.60
C GLN A 190 -6.66 15.05 -5.41
N ARG A 191 -6.82 14.59 -6.66
CA ARG A 191 -7.93 15.00 -7.53
C ARG A 191 -9.29 14.64 -6.95
N ARG A 192 -9.43 13.47 -6.32
CA ARG A 192 -10.67 13.06 -5.66
C ARG A 192 -11.04 14.03 -4.52
N ARG A 193 -10.08 14.35 -3.65
CA ARG A 193 -10.29 15.29 -2.53
C ARG A 193 -10.64 16.69 -3.02
N GLU A 194 -9.99 17.17 -4.07
CA GLU A 194 -10.33 18.45 -4.70
C GLU A 194 -11.78 18.47 -5.19
N LEU A 195 -12.25 17.39 -5.84
CA LEU A 195 -13.63 17.28 -6.30
C LEU A 195 -14.62 17.22 -5.12
N GLU A 196 -14.31 16.50 -4.05
CA GLU A 196 -15.16 16.45 -2.84
C GLU A 196 -15.26 17.81 -2.16
N HIS A 197 -14.17 18.57 -2.11
CA HIS A 197 -14.19 19.95 -1.61
C HIS A 197 -15.02 20.87 -2.50
N LEU A 198 -15.04 20.69 -3.81
CA LEU A 198 -15.87 21.49 -4.71
C LEU A 198 -17.36 21.16 -4.58
N VAL A 199 -17.73 19.88 -4.40
CA VAL A 199 -19.13 19.46 -4.21
C VAL A 199 -19.68 19.91 -2.85
N GLY A 200 -18.85 19.93 -1.80
CA GLY A 200 -19.26 20.43 -0.48
C GLY A 200 -19.59 21.93 -0.44
N TRP A 201 -19.14 22.73 -1.42
CA TRP A 201 -19.48 24.16 -1.51
C TRP A 201 -20.84 24.42 -2.15
N ASP A 202 -21.38 23.47 -2.92
CA ASP A 202 -22.69 23.58 -3.55
C ASP A 202 -23.84 23.19 -2.59
N GLU A 203 -23.55 22.44 -1.50
CA GLU A 203 -24.57 22.04 -0.50
C GLU A 203 -24.77 23.06 0.63
N ASP A 204 -23.80 23.96 0.88
CA ASP A 204 -23.89 25.02 1.91
C ASP A 204 -24.36 26.38 1.36
N GLY A 205 -24.79 26.41 0.09
CA GLY A 205 -25.01 27.62 -0.68
C GLY A 205 -26.42 27.85 -1.21
N TYR A 206 -27.49 27.57 -0.45
CA TYR A 206 -28.85 28.13 -0.70
C TYR A 206 -29.70 28.28 0.56
#